data_AF-A0A9W9V8E9-F1
#
_entry.id   AF-A0A9W9V8E9-F1
#
_cell.length_a   1.000
_cell.length_b   1.000
_cell.length_c   1.000
_cell.angle_alpha   90.00
_cell.angle_beta   90.00
_cell.angle_gamma   90.00
#
_symmetry.space_group_name_H-M   'P 1'
#
loop_
_entity.id
_entity.type
_entity.pdbx_description
1 polymer ?
#
loop_
_entity_poly.entity_id
_entity_poly.type
_entity_poly.pdbx_seq_one_letter_code
_entity_poly.pdbx_strand_id
1 'polypeptide(L)'
;MKVVSLLPHYGDLSVEDIRPIPTPSNERLEVLIRVWVRRTWRIYARRDTMRLATEIMRRVEALMGEYANRGEAPHVHILWMFERTMQSLALNMMCLRANEEAARALKADIRRD
;
A
#
# COMPACT_ATOMS: atom_id res chain seq x y z
N MET A 1 21.25 42.78 31.43
CA MET A 1 20.09 41.98 30.99
C MET A 1 20.43 40.51 31.19
N LYS A 2 19.67 39.81 32.05
CA LYS A 2 19.76 38.35 32.22
C LYS A 2 18.91 37.71 31.13
N VAL A 3 19.49 36.82 30.33
CA VAL A 3 18.71 35.87 29.51
C VAL A 3 18.86 34.51 30.18
N VAL A 4 17.78 34.04 30.77
CA VAL A 4 17.65 32.71 31.38
C VAL A 4 17.49 31.72 30.23
N SER A 5 18.47 30.84 30.04
CA SER A 5 18.39 29.71 29.11
C SER A 5 17.54 28.60 29.75
N LEU A 6 16.31 28.45 29.26
CA LEU A 6 15.49 27.26 29.45
C LEU A 6 15.96 26.18 28.46
N LEU A 7 16.97 25.39 28.85
CA LEU A 7 17.27 24.12 28.20
C LEU A 7 16.87 22.99 29.15
N PRO A 8 16.07 22.01 28.72
CA PRO A 8 15.75 20.86 29.54
C PRO A 8 17.02 20.03 29.75
N HIS A 9 17.29 19.69 31.01
CA HIS A 9 18.29 18.71 31.42
C HIS A 9 18.05 17.38 30.69
N TYR A 10 18.82 17.12 29.63
CA TYR A 10 19.06 15.76 29.16
C TYR A 10 20.06 15.13 30.12
N GLY A 11 19.53 14.54 31.19
CA GLY A 11 20.32 13.68 32.07
C GLY A 11 20.76 12.42 31.34
N ASP A 12 22.03 12.07 31.53
CA ASP A 12 22.61 10.72 31.46
C ASP A 12 22.18 9.82 30.30
N LEU A 13 22.47 10.23 29.06
CA LEU A 13 22.82 9.24 28.04
C LEU A 13 24.34 9.14 28.02
N SER A 14 24.87 8.09 28.65
CA SER A 14 26.27 7.67 28.48
C SER A 14 26.59 7.62 26.98
N VAL A 15 27.70 8.22 26.58
CA VAL A 15 28.16 8.26 25.18
C VAL A 15 28.33 6.83 24.61
N GLU A 16 28.44 5.82 25.47
CA GLU A 16 28.52 4.40 25.10
C GLU A 16 27.21 3.80 24.55
N ASP A 17 26.05 4.42 24.78
CA ASP A 17 24.75 3.94 24.28
C ASP A 17 24.38 4.51 22.89
N ILE A 18 25.21 5.40 22.33
CA ILE A 18 25.07 5.85 20.95
C ILE A 18 25.65 4.77 20.04
N ARG A 19 24.93 3.66 19.87
CA ARG A 19 25.23 2.72 18.78
C ARG A 19 25.23 3.53 17.48
N PRO A 20 26.34 3.58 16.73
CA PRO A 20 26.36 4.29 15.46
C PRO A 20 25.26 3.68 14.59
N ILE A 21 24.32 4.51 14.13
CA ILE A 21 23.33 4.10 13.14
C ILE A 21 24.16 3.68 11.93
N PRO A 22 24.12 2.40 11.51
CA PRO A 22 24.92 1.96 10.38
C PRO A 22 24.44 2.72 9.15
N THR A 23 25.31 3.59 8.61
CA THR A 23 25.04 4.32 7.37
C THR A 23 25.07 3.27 6.25
N PRO A 24 23.96 3.06 5.51
CA PRO A 24 23.95 2.11 4.40
C PRO A 24 25.00 2.52 3.37
N SER A 25 25.64 1.54 2.72
CA SER A 25 26.42 1.83 1.52
C SER A 25 25.53 2.50 0.45
N ASN A 26 26.12 3.27 -0.46
CA ASN A 26 25.38 3.93 -1.54
C ASN A 26 24.49 2.94 -2.32
N GLU A 27 24.98 1.71 -2.53
CA GLU A 27 24.23 0.63 -3.17
C GLU A 27 23.01 0.19 -2.35
N ARG A 28 23.16 -0.02 -1.02
CA ARG A 28 22.04 -0.34 -0.12
C ARG A 28 21.02 0.81 -0.10
N LEU A 29 21.50 2.06 -0.15
CA LEU A 29 20.66 3.25 -0.15
C LEU A 29 19.84 3.37 -1.45
N GLU A 30 20.44 3.09 -2.61
CA GLU A 30 19.73 3.01 -3.89
C GLU A 30 18.64 1.93 -3.88
N VAL A 31 18.93 0.74 -3.34
CA VAL A 31 17.95 -0.34 -3.22
C VAL A 31 16.78 0.09 -2.33
N LEU A 32 17.06 0.73 -1.19
CA LEU A 32 16.01 1.24 -0.29
C LEU A 32 15.14 2.32 -0.95
N ILE A 33 15.74 3.23 -1.72
CA ILE A 33 15.01 4.24 -2.51
C ILE A 33 14.08 3.55 -3.50
N ARG A 34 14.57 2.56 -4.26
CA ARG A 34 13.74 1.81 -5.22
C ARG A 34 12.59 1.10 -4.53
N VAL A 35 12.81 0.51 -3.36
CA VAL A 35 11.75 -0.14 -2.58
C VAL A 35 10.70 0.88 -2.11
N TRP A 36 11.12 2.07 -1.71
CA TRP A 36 10.23 3.16 -1.29
C TRP A 36 9.39 3.71 -2.44
N VAL A 37 10.00 4.03 -3.58
CA VAL A 37 9.28 4.50 -4.78
C VAL A 37 8.22 3.47 -5.21
N ARG A 38 8.60 2.19 -5.26
CA ARG A 38 7.66 1.11 -5.58
C ARG A 38 6.56 0.94 -4.53
N ARG A 39 6.82 1.25 -3.25
CA ARG A 39 5.81 1.20 -2.18
C ARG A 39 4.72 2.24 -2.41
N THR A 40 5.10 3.45 -2.76
CA THR A 40 4.15 4.53 -3.08
C THR A 40 3.25 4.11 -4.24
N TRP A 41 3.84 3.60 -5.32
CA TRP A 41 3.08 3.10 -6.47
C TRP A 41 2.07 2.00 -6.08
N ARG A 42 2.49 1.01 -5.27
CA ARG A 42 1.60 -0.06 -4.79
C ARG A 42 0.43 0.45 -3.97
N ILE A 43 0.63 1.47 -3.12
CA ILE A 43 -0.45 2.08 -2.33
C ILE A 43 -1.50 2.71 -3.24
N TYR A 44 -1.08 3.46 -4.26
CA TYR A 44 -2.00 4.04 -5.24
C TYR A 44 -2.72 2.96 -6.05
N ALA A 45 -1.97 1.97 -6.58
CA ALA A 45 -2.55 0.86 -7.33
C ALA A 45 -3.61 0.09 -6.51
N ARG A 46 -3.36 -0.13 -5.21
CA ARG A 46 -4.32 -0.77 -4.30
C ARG A 46 -5.59 0.08 -4.12
N ARG A 47 -5.42 1.38 -3.91
CA ARG A 47 -6.55 2.32 -3.74
C ARG A 47 -7.41 2.36 -5.00
N ASP A 48 -6.79 2.45 -6.18
CA ASP A 48 -7.51 2.45 -7.45
C ASP A 48 -8.21 1.12 -7.71
N THR A 49 -7.55 -0.01 -7.44
CA THR A 49 -8.15 -1.34 -7.59
C THR A 49 -9.40 -1.49 -6.70
N MET A 50 -9.32 -1.04 -5.44
CA MET A 50 -10.46 -1.06 -4.52
C MET A 50 -11.59 -0.11 -4.93
N ARG A 51 -11.24 1.08 -5.42
CA ARG A 51 -12.21 2.04 -5.95
C ARG A 51 -12.99 1.45 -7.12
N LEU A 52 -12.29 0.85 -8.09
CA LEU A 52 -12.91 0.20 -9.25
C LEU A 52 -13.80 -0.97 -8.83
N ALA A 53 -13.34 -1.82 -7.92
CA ALA A 53 -14.15 -2.93 -7.41
C ALA A 53 -15.45 -2.43 -6.75
N THR A 54 -15.35 -1.35 -5.97
CA THR A 54 -16.50 -0.72 -5.30
C THR A 54 -17.51 -0.17 -6.30
N GLU A 55 -17.02 0.49 -7.35
CA GLU A 55 -17.86 1.01 -8.43
C GLU A 55 -18.60 -0.11 -9.17
N ILE A 56 -17.92 -1.23 -9.47
CA ILE A 56 -18.53 -2.39 -10.11
C ILE A 56 -19.62 -2.99 -9.22
N MET A 57 -19.36 -3.17 -7.92
CA MET A 57 -20.36 -3.69 -6.98
C MET A 57 -21.62 -2.82 -6.96
N ARG A 58 -21.46 -1.48 -6.89
CA ARG A 58 -22.59 -0.55 -6.93
C ARG A 58 -23.39 -0.64 -8.23
N ARG A 59 -22.72 -0.83 -9.37
CA ARG A 59 -23.39 -1.00 -10.67
C ARG A 59 -24.17 -2.31 -10.73
N VAL A 60 -23.62 -3.40 -10.20
CA VAL A 60 -24.31 -4.69 -10.10
C VAL A 60 -25.54 -4.59 -9.19
N GLU A 61 -25.40 -3.95 -8.02
CA GLU A 61 -26.51 -3.70 -7.09
C GLU A 61 -27.63 -2.91 -7.76
N ALA A 62 -27.29 -1.84 -8.51
CA ALA A 62 -28.26 -1.05 -9.25
C ALA A 62 -29.02 -1.90 -10.29
N LEU A 63 -28.32 -2.70 -11.09
CA LEU A 63 -28.93 -3.58 -12.09
C LEU A 63 -29.86 -4.63 -11.46
N MET A 64 -29.45 -5.23 -10.34
CA MET A 64 -30.29 -6.18 -9.61
C MET A 64 -31.53 -5.50 -9.03
N GLY A 65 -31.40 -4.24 -8.57
CA GLY A 65 -32.52 -3.42 -8.15
C GLY A 65 -33.48 -3.08 -9.28
N GLU A 66 -32.97 -2.74 -10.47
CA GLU A 66 -33.79 -2.50 -11.66
C GLU A 66 -34.59 -3.75 -12.06
N TYR A 67 -33.94 -4.91 -12.07
CA TYR A 67 -34.61 -6.19 -12.32
C TYR A 67 -35.73 -6.47 -11.31
N ALA A 68 -35.44 -6.31 -10.01
CA ALA A 68 -36.44 -6.56 -8.96
C ALA A 68 -37.64 -5.61 -9.04
N ASN A 69 -37.42 -4.35 -9.44
CA ASN A 69 -38.46 -3.33 -9.48
C ASN A 69 -39.24 -3.28 -10.79
N ARG A 70 -38.60 -3.62 -11.93
CA ARG A 70 -39.16 -3.44 -13.28
C ARG A 70 -39.31 -4.74 -14.06
N GLY A 71 -38.75 -5.85 -13.58
CA GLY A 71 -38.73 -7.13 -14.29
C GLY A 71 -37.79 -7.16 -15.50
N GLU A 72 -37.05 -6.08 -15.76
CA GLU A 72 -36.10 -5.97 -16.87
C GLU A 72 -34.83 -6.73 -16.52
N ALA A 73 -34.67 -7.92 -17.10
CA ALA A 73 -33.49 -8.73 -16.87
C ALA A 73 -32.24 -8.03 -17.44
N PRO A 74 -31.15 -7.89 -16.67
CA PRO A 74 -29.91 -7.31 -17.18
C PRO A 74 -29.36 -8.19 -18.31
N HIS A 75 -28.78 -7.54 -19.32
CA HIS A 75 -28.09 -8.27 -20.39
C HIS A 75 -26.98 -9.12 -19.80
N VAL A 76 -27.07 -10.44 -20.01
CA VAL A 76 -26.11 -11.43 -19.51
C VAL A 76 -24.65 -11.06 -19.82
N HIS A 77 -24.40 -10.47 -21.00
CA HIS A 77 -23.06 -9.99 -21.37
C HIS A 77 -22.48 -8.95 -20.41
N ILE A 78 -23.31 -8.04 -19.88
CA ILE A 78 -22.89 -7.00 -18.93
C ILE A 78 -22.48 -7.63 -17.59
N LEU A 79 -23.23 -8.62 -17.12
CA LEU A 79 -22.89 -9.36 -15.89
C LEU A 79 -21.57 -10.12 -16.04
N TRP A 80 -21.36 -10.80 -17.17
CA TRP A 80 -20.09 -11.47 -17.47
C TRP A 80 -18.91 -10.50 -17.54
N MET A 81 -19.12 -9.31 -18.11
CA MET A 81 -18.09 -8.28 -18.16
C MET A 81 -17.71 -7.82 -16.74
N PHE A 82 -18.67 -7.59 -15.85
CA PHE A 82 -18.40 -7.23 -14.46
C PHE A 82 -17.67 -8.36 -13.72
N GLU A 83 -18.08 -9.61 -13.90
CA GLU A 83 -17.42 -10.76 -13.29
C GLU A 83 -15.95 -10.85 -13.72
N ARG A 84 -15.67 -10.83 -15.03
CA ARG A 84 -14.29 -10.85 -15.55
C ARG A 84 -13.46 -9.68 -15.03
N THR A 85 -14.07 -8.51 -14.93
CA THR A 85 -13.37 -7.33 -14.42
C THR A 85 -13.03 -7.52 -12.93
N MET A 86 -13.97 -8.01 -12.12
CA MET A 86 -13.72 -8.33 -10.71
C MET A 86 -12.64 -9.40 -10.52
N GLN A 87 -12.63 -10.44 -11.35
CA GLN A 87 -11.58 -11.46 -11.33
C GLN A 87 -10.20 -10.86 -11.64
N SER A 88 -10.10 -9.98 -12.63
CA SER A 88 -8.87 -9.26 -12.96
C SER A 88 -8.40 -8.37 -11.80
N LEU A 89 -9.31 -7.63 -11.16
CA LEU A 89 -9.00 -6.81 -10.00
C LEU A 89 -8.52 -7.66 -8.81
N ALA A 90 -9.10 -8.83 -8.58
CA ALA A 90 -8.67 -9.77 -7.55
C ALA A 90 -7.25 -10.30 -7.81
N LEU A 91 -6.96 -10.69 -9.05
CA LEU A 91 -5.61 -11.10 -9.47
C LEU A 91 -4.58 -9.98 -9.26
N ASN A 92 -4.92 -8.75 -9.63
CA ASN A 92 -4.07 -7.58 -9.41
C ASN A 92 -3.79 -7.36 -7.92
N MET A 93 -4.80 -7.51 -7.05
CA MET A 93 -4.62 -7.42 -5.60
C MET A 93 -3.69 -8.50 -5.04
N MET A 94 -3.79 -9.74 -5.54
CA MET A 94 -2.88 -10.81 -5.13
C MET A 94 -1.44 -10.53 -5.56
N CYS A 95 -1.24 -10.05 -6.79
CA CYS A 95 0.07 -9.63 -7.29
C CYS A 95 0.67 -8.48 -6.46
N LEU A 96 -0.14 -7.47 -6.13
CA LEU A 96 0.29 -6.36 -5.26
C LEU A 96 0.73 -6.86 -3.89
N ARG A 97 -0.02 -7.79 -3.27
CA ARG A 97 0.35 -8.39 -1.97
C ARG A 97 1.66 -9.18 -2.06
N ALA A 98 1.83 -10.01 -3.09
CA ALA A 98 3.06 -10.76 -3.30
C ALA A 98 4.28 -9.82 -3.43
N ASN A 99 4.12 -8.73 -4.17
CA ASN A 99 5.15 -7.69 -4.30
C ASN A 99 5.45 -6.97 -2.98
N GLU A 100 4.46 -6.77 -2.11
CA GLU A 100 4.67 -6.21 -0.77
C GLU A 100 5.42 -7.17 0.15
N GLU A 101 5.14 -8.47 0.09
CA GLU A 101 5.87 -9.50 0.84
C GLU A 101 7.33 -9.59 0.41
N ALA A 102 7.58 -9.67 -0.91
CA ALA A 102 8.95 -9.68 -1.44
C ALA A 102 9.74 -8.43 -1.04
N ALA A 103 9.09 -7.25 -1.03
CA ALA A 103 9.72 -6.01 -0.57
C ALA A 103 9.99 -6.00 0.94
N ARG A 104 9.17 -6.67 1.76
CA ARG A 104 9.42 -6.84 3.21
C ARG A 104 10.58 -7.80 3.46
N ALA A 105 10.65 -8.92 2.74
CA ALA A 105 11.75 -9.87 2.81
C ALA A 105 13.09 -9.17 2.48
N LEU A 106 13.17 -8.47 1.34
CA LEU A 106 14.38 -7.74 0.95
C LEU A 106 14.84 -6.71 2.00
N LYS A 107 13.89 -6.00 2.63
CA LYS A 107 14.21 -5.05 3.70
C LYS A 107 14.74 -5.73 4.96
N ALA A 108 14.26 -6.93 5.27
CA ALA A 108 14.74 -7.70 6.41
C ALA A 108 16.16 -8.21 6.17
N ASP A 109 16.47 -8.65 4.94
CA ASP A 109 17.81 -9.10 4.56
C ASP A 109 18.83 -7.95 4.65
N ILE A 110 18.52 -6.77 4.09
CA ILE A 110 19.37 -5.57 4.20
C ILE A 110 19.66 -5.17 5.66
N ARG A 111 18.78 -5.51 6.62
CA ARG A 111 18.94 -5.18 8.04
C ARG A 111 19.79 -6.22 8.79
N ARG A 112 19.90 -7.45 8.28
CA ARG A 112 20.66 -8.55 8.90
C ARG A 112 22.13 -8.52 8.52
N ASP A 113 22.46 -7.91 7.38
CA ASP A 113 23.82 -7.69 6.85
C ASP A 113 24.42 -6.33 7.21
#